data_AF-A0A0P0C6U5-F1
#
_entry.id   AF-A0A0P0C6U5-F1
#
_cell.length_a   1.000
_cell.length_b   1.000
_cell.length_c   1.000
_cell.angle_alpha   90.00
_cell.angle_beta   90.00
_cell.angle_gamma   90.00
#
_symmetry.space_group_name_H-M   'P 1'
#
loop_
_entity.id
_entity.type
_entity.pdbx_description
1 polymer ?
#
loop_
_entity_poly.entity_id
_entity_poly.type
_entity_poly.pdbx_seq_one_letter_code
_entity_poly.pdbx_strand_id
1 'polypeptide(L)'
;MDKKQSDLKDKLYWKWFFGVTIFTGMILMVLQIDIYRSTIIDSTIPLSIILGVGVLTYLLLQRKYKEVYNVRGFFYPLMQSLLSFGFIACYIFMAGNFYLAGRDSKQFTFPIKEKSSMPGTSNKSKRMPLVRFDYFGEEKELVFGYSSTAKVEESDFVTLTIKKGAFGFMVLESYNVK
;
A
#
# COMPACT_ATOMS: atom_id res chain seq x y z
N MET A 1 -40.18 23.91 -7.36
CA MET A 1 -39.07 23.54 -6.44
C MET A 1 -37.96 24.55 -6.61
N ASP A 2 -37.64 25.27 -5.55
CA ASP A 2 -36.78 26.46 -5.57
C ASP A 2 -35.32 26.10 -5.90
N LYS A 3 -34.68 26.86 -6.80
CA LYS A 3 -33.27 26.67 -7.23
C LYS A 3 -32.30 26.58 -6.04
N LYS A 4 -32.64 27.25 -4.94
CA LYS A 4 -31.91 27.23 -3.66
C LYS A 4 -31.95 25.87 -2.95
N GLN A 5 -33.06 25.13 -3.03
CA GLN A 5 -33.15 23.78 -2.47
C GLN A 5 -32.36 22.75 -3.30
N SER A 6 -32.30 22.92 -4.62
CA SER A 6 -31.48 22.06 -5.50
C SER A 6 -29.99 22.23 -5.21
N ASP A 7 -29.51 23.48 -5.12
CA ASP A 7 -28.09 23.78 -4.85
C ASP A 7 -27.64 23.27 -3.47
N LEU A 8 -28.51 23.35 -2.47
CA LEU A 8 -28.24 22.80 -1.13
C LEU A 8 -28.12 21.27 -1.14
N LYS A 9 -28.98 20.57 -1.90
CA LYS A 9 -28.92 19.11 -2.04
C LYS A 9 -27.64 18.67 -2.76
N ASP A 10 -27.26 19.37 -3.82
CA ASP A 10 -26.03 19.07 -4.58
C ASP A 10 -24.78 19.26 -3.70
N LYS A 11 -24.70 20.38 -2.97
CA LYS A 11 -23.60 20.61 -2.02
C LYS A 11 -23.54 19.53 -0.95
N LEU A 12 -24.68 19.08 -0.42
CA LEU A 12 -24.72 18.01 0.56
C LEU A 12 -24.23 16.68 -0.03
N TYR A 13 -24.65 16.33 -1.24
CA TYR A 13 -24.18 15.13 -1.94
C TYR A 13 -22.65 15.13 -2.10
N TRP A 14 -22.07 16.22 -2.58
CA TRP A 14 -20.62 16.31 -2.75
C TRP A 14 -19.86 16.26 -1.43
N LYS A 15 -20.40 16.81 -0.33
CA LYS A 15 -19.79 16.65 1.01
C LYS A 15 -19.71 15.19 1.42
N TRP A 16 -20.82 14.46 1.24
CA TRP A 16 -20.85 13.02 1.51
C TRP A 16 -19.88 12.26 0.61
N PHE A 17 -19.85 12.58 -0.68
CA PHE A 17 -18.92 11.96 -1.63
C PHE A 17 -17.45 12.13 -1.21
N PHE A 18 -17.02 13.36 -0.90
CA PHE A 18 -15.65 13.62 -0.45
C PHE A 18 -15.34 13.00 0.91
N GLY A 19 -16.33 12.95 1.82
CA GLY A 19 -16.22 12.28 3.11
C GLY A 19 -16.04 10.77 2.96
N VAL A 20 -16.92 10.10 2.22
CA VAL A 20 -16.84 8.65 2.02
C VAL A 20 -15.53 8.26 1.33
N THR A 21 -15.16 8.97 0.27
CA THR A 21 -13.94 8.65 -0.50
C THR A 21 -12.66 8.80 0.32
N ILE A 22 -12.56 9.80 1.22
CA ILE A 22 -11.38 9.92 2.09
C ILE A 22 -11.32 8.81 3.14
N PHE A 23 -12.45 8.45 3.75
CA PHE A 23 -12.50 7.34 4.70
C PHE A 23 -12.16 6.01 4.03
N THR A 24 -12.70 5.76 2.84
CA THR A 24 -12.35 4.59 2.03
C THR A 24 -10.86 4.58 1.72
N GLY A 25 -10.28 5.69 1.23
CA GLY A 25 -8.87 5.78 0.92
C GLY A 25 -7.95 5.50 2.12
N MET A 26 -8.30 6.01 3.31
CA MET A 26 -7.54 5.73 4.54
C MET A 26 -7.61 4.25 4.96
N ILE A 27 -8.78 3.61 4.86
CA ILE A 27 -8.91 2.17 5.16
C ILE A 27 -8.07 1.35 4.18
N LEU A 28 -8.16 1.67 2.89
CA LEU A 28 -7.38 0.99 1.86
C LEU A 28 -5.88 1.22 2.03
N MET A 29 -5.45 2.40 2.48
CA MET A 29 -4.05 2.67 2.80
C MET A 29 -3.50 1.70 3.85
N VAL A 30 -4.29 1.27 4.84
CA VAL A 30 -3.84 0.27 5.82
C VAL A 30 -3.78 -1.12 5.19
N LEU A 31 -4.85 -1.54 4.49
CA LEU A 31 -4.92 -2.87 3.86
C LEU A 31 -3.85 -3.08 2.79
N GLN A 32 -3.48 -2.02 2.07
CA GLN A 32 -2.47 -2.11 1.01
C GLN A 32 -1.07 -2.42 1.57
N ILE A 33 -0.79 -2.10 2.85
CA ILE A 33 0.51 -2.39 3.49
C ILE A 33 0.74 -3.91 3.56
N ASP A 34 -0.31 -4.68 3.86
CA ASP A 34 -0.21 -6.14 3.93
C ASP A 34 0.06 -6.75 2.55
N ILE A 35 -0.59 -6.19 1.51
CA ILE A 35 -0.36 -6.59 0.12
C ILE A 35 1.05 -6.21 -0.33
N TYR A 36 1.51 -5.00 0.01
CA TYR A 36 2.86 -4.53 -0.31
C TYR A 36 3.94 -5.40 0.34
N ARG A 37 3.77 -5.80 1.61
CA ARG A 37 4.69 -6.74 2.28
C ARG A 37 4.72 -8.12 1.62
N SER A 38 3.63 -8.50 0.98
CA SER A 38 3.49 -9.78 0.27
C SER A 38 3.85 -9.67 -1.21
N THR A 39 4.34 -8.52 -1.69
CA THR A 39 4.66 -8.32 -3.10
C THR A 39 6.03 -7.67 -3.27
N ILE A 40 6.83 -8.19 -4.19
CA ILE A 40 8.13 -7.64 -4.55
C ILE A 40 7.87 -6.53 -5.59
N ILE A 41 7.54 -5.34 -5.10
CA ILE A 41 7.37 -4.10 -5.89
C ILE A 41 8.25 -3.02 -5.28
N ASP A 42 8.96 -2.25 -6.10
CA ASP A 42 9.68 -1.05 -5.67
C ASP A 42 8.70 0.01 -5.13
N SER A 43 9.00 0.60 -3.97
CA SER A 43 8.21 1.67 -3.33
C SER A 43 7.90 2.87 -4.24
N THR A 44 8.74 3.10 -5.24
CA THR A 44 8.61 4.13 -6.28
C THR A 44 7.34 3.93 -7.10
N ILE A 45 6.94 2.68 -7.38
CA ILE A 45 5.76 2.38 -8.21
C ILE A 45 4.46 2.76 -7.49
N PRO A 46 4.16 2.25 -6.27
CA PRO A 46 3.00 2.70 -5.49
C PRO A 46 2.99 4.22 -5.29
N LEU A 47 4.13 4.82 -4.97
CA LEU A 47 4.24 6.28 -4.77
C LEU A 47 3.87 7.05 -6.04
N SER A 48 4.36 6.59 -7.19
CA SER A 48 4.05 7.21 -8.49
C SER A 48 2.57 7.11 -8.84
N ILE A 49 1.91 5.99 -8.52
CA ILE A 49 0.47 5.82 -8.74
C ILE A 49 -0.32 6.77 -7.85
N ILE A 50 0.02 6.86 -6.55
CA ILE A 50 -0.64 7.75 -5.60
C ILE A 50 -0.52 9.20 -6.06
N LEU A 51 0.70 9.65 -6.39
CA LEU A 51 0.95 11.01 -6.84
C LEU A 51 0.29 11.30 -8.19
N GLY A 52 0.47 10.42 -9.18
CA GLY A 52 -0.07 10.60 -10.53
C GLY A 52 -1.59 10.66 -10.54
N VAL A 53 -2.26 9.67 -9.95
CA VAL A 53 -3.73 9.63 -9.89
C VAL A 53 -4.27 10.72 -8.98
N GLY A 54 -3.68 10.94 -7.81
CA GLY A 54 -4.17 11.96 -6.88
C GLY A 54 -4.03 13.39 -7.43
N VAL A 55 -2.95 13.70 -8.16
CA VAL A 55 -2.82 14.99 -8.85
C VAL A 55 -3.82 15.10 -10.00
N LEU A 56 -4.01 14.05 -10.80
CA LEU A 56 -5.00 14.04 -11.88
C LEU A 56 -6.41 14.30 -11.32
N THR A 57 -6.79 13.60 -10.27
CA THR A 57 -8.10 13.77 -9.62
C THR A 57 -8.24 15.14 -8.98
N TYR A 58 -7.17 15.68 -8.38
CA TYR A 58 -7.15 17.06 -7.90
C TYR A 58 -7.49 18.04 -9.02
N LEU A 59 -6.86 17.92 -10.19
CA LEU A 59 -7.11 18.84 -11.32
C LEU A 59 -8.58 18.82 -11.76
N LEU A 60 -9.21 17.65 -11.74
CA LEU A 60 -10.61 17.45 -12.10
C LEU A 60 -11.60 17.94 -11.02
N LEU A 61 -11.33 17.67 -9.75
CA LEU A 61 -12.29 17.89 -8.65
C LEU A 61 -12.04 19.15 -7.82
N GLN A 62 -10.90 19.83 -7.98
CA GLN A 62 -10.54 21.01 -7.16
C GLN A 62 -11.60 22.11 -7.17
N ARG A 63 -12.28 22.33 -8.31
CA ARG A 63 -13.30 23.39 -8.44
C ARG A 63 -14.52 23.05 -7.59
N LYS A 64 -14.96 21.79 -7.66
CA LYS A 64 -16.10 21.28 -6.88
C LYS A 64 -15.79 21.22 -5.40
N TYR A 65 -14.59 20.81 -5.03
CA TYR A 65 -14.18 20.80 -3.63
C TYR A 65 -14.17 22.20 -3.02
N LYS A 66 -13.61 23.20 -3.73
CA LYS A 66 -13.57 24.60 -3.28
C LYS A 66 -14.97 25.20 -3.15
N GLU A 67 -15.87 24.90 -4.10
CA GLU A 67 -17.27 25.34 -4.08
C GLU A 67 -18.04 24.79 -2.85
N VAL A 68 -17.77 23.52 -2.50
CA VAL A 68 -18.51 22.79 -1.46
C VAL A 68 -18.05 23.16 -0.03
N TYR A 69 -16.74 23.33 0.16
CA TYR A 69 -16.15 23.62 1.47
C TYR A 69 -15.76 25.10 1.65
N ASN A 70 -15.93 25.94 0.63
CA ASN A 70 -15.56 27.36 0.63
C ASN A 70 -14.11 27.60 1.10
N VAL A 71 -13.20 26.69 0.73
CA VAL A 71 -11.79 26.75 1.12
C VAL A 71 -10.99 27.58 0.12
N ARG A 72 -10.09 28.42 0.64
CA ARG A 72 -9.09 29.14 -0.17
C ARG A 72 -7.77 28.36 -0.16
N GLY A 73 -7.14 28.23 -1.33
CA GLY A 73 -5.87 27.52 -1.51
C GLY A 73 -5.99 26.16 -2.22
N PHE A 74 -4.83 25.58 -2.56
CA PHE A 74 -4.73 24.31 -3.29
C PHE A 74 -4.50 23.10 -2.37
N PHE A 75 -3.98 23.32 -1.16
CA PHE A 75 -3.50 22.27 -0.26
C PHE A 75 -4.59 21.28 0.17
N TYR A 76 -5.73 21.76 0.67
CA TYR A 76 -6.81 20.90 1.14
C TYR A 76 -7.41 20.00 0.03
N PRO A 77 -7.82 20.53 -1.15
CA PRO A 77 -8.31 19.67 -2.21
C PRO A 77 -7.25 18.69 -2.74
N LEU A 78 -5.97 19.08 -2.75
CA LEU A 78 -4.87 18.21 -3.15
C LEU A 78 -4.68 17.05 -2.16
N MET A 79 -4.60 17.35 -0.87
CA MET A 79 -4.49 16.34 0.18
C MET A 79 -5.67 15.39 0.17
N GLN A 80 -6.90 15.91 0.02
CA GLN A 80 -8.05 15.02 -0.10
C GLN A 80 -7.86 14.07 -1.29
N SER A 81 -7.50 14.58 -2.46
CA SER A 81 -7.43 13.78 -3.69
C SER A 81 -6.34 12.72 -3.63
N LEU A 82 -5.20 13.03 -3.01
CA LEU A 82 -4.12 12.07 -2.76
C LEU A 82 -4.54 10.99 -1.76
N LEU A 83 -5.14 11.39 -0.63
CA LEU A 83 -5.54 10.47 0.44
C LEU A 83 -6.74 9.58 0.06
N SER A 84 -7.58 10.04 -0.86
CA SER A 84 -8.71 9.27 -1.37
C SER A 84 -8.32 8.50 -2.62
N PHE A 85 -8.42 9.13 -3.79
CA PHE A 85 -8.26 8.49 -5.09
C PHE A 85 -6.85 7.98 -5.36
N GLY A 86 -5.83 8.65 -4.83
CA GLY A 86 -4.45 8.15 -4.89
C GLY A 86 -4.31 6.77 -4.24
N PHE A 87 -4.74 6.63 -2.99
CA PHE A 87 -4.70 5.35 -2.28
C PHE A 87 -5.70 4.32 -2.80
N ILE A 88 -6.89 4.73 -3.24
CA ILE A 88 -7.87 3.82 -3.88
C ILE A 88 -7.25 3.19 -5.14
N ALA A 89 -6.67 4.00 -6.02
CA ALA A 89 -6.08 3.50 -7.26
C ALA A 89 -4.85 2.62 -6.99
N CYS A 90 -3.99 3.02 -6.05
CA CYS A 90 -2.85 2.23 -5.61
C CYS A 90 -3.27 0.87 -5.04
N TYR A 91 -4.29 0.85 -4.18
CA TYR A 91 -4.83 -0.40 -3.66
C TYR A 91 -5.38 -1.29 -4.76
N ILE A 92 -6.18 -0.76 -5.69
CA ILE A 92 -6.73 -1.55 -6.82
C ILE A 92 -5.61 -2.15 -7.65
N PHE A 93 -4.56 -1.39 -7.93
CA PHE A 93 -3.39 -1.88 -8.65
C PHE A 93 -2.67 -3.02 -7.90
N MET A 94 -2.36 -2.82 -6.61
CA MET A 94 -1.65 -3.84 -5.84
C MET A 94 -2.51 -5.08 -5.58
N ALA A 95 -3.78 -4.89 -5.23
CA ALA A 95 -4.74 -5.97 -5.06
C ALA A 95 -4.95 -6.74 -6.37
N GLY A 96 -5.07 -6.03 -7.51
CA GLY A 96 -5.12 -6.65 -8.83
C GLY A 96 -3.88 -7.50 -9.12
N ASN A 97 -2.68 -6.98 -8.83
CA ASN A 97 -1.45 -7.76 -8.99
C ASN A 97 -1.45 -9.03 -8.14
N PHE A 98 -1.87 -8.90 -6.88
CA PHE A 98 -1.76 -9.93 -5.85
C PHE A 98 -2.82 -11.04 -6.00
N TYR A 99 -4.10 -10.67 -6.10
CA TYR A 99 -5.21 -11.63 -6.11
C TYR A 99 -5.38 -12.31 -7.47
N LEU A 100 -4.98 -11.66 -8.56
CA LEU A 100 -5.03 -12.23 -9.91
C LEU A 100 -3.70 -12.89 -10.31
N ALA A 101 -2.80 -13.15 -9.35
CA ALA A 101 -1.53 -13.81 -9.61
C ALA A 101 -1.72 -15.23 -10.16
N GLY A 102 -0.80 -15.64 -11.05
CA GLY A 102 -0.78 -16.96 -11.64
C GLY A 102 -0.54 -18.07 -10.61
N ARG A 103 -0.79 -19.33 -11.01
CA ARG A 103 -0.63 -20.51 -10.15
C ARG A 103 0.81 -21.03 -10.07
N ASP A 104 1.65 -20.64 -11.01
CA ASP A 104 3.03 -21.13 -11.09
C ASP A 104 3.91 -20.42 -10.07
N SER A 105 4.43 -21.19 -9.12
CA SER A 105 5.41 -20.72 -8.15
C SER A 105 6.81 -21.20 -8.49
N LYS A 106 7.80 -20.37 -8.15
CA LYS A 106 9.23 -20.64 -8.30
C LYS A 106 9.91 -20.40 -6.95
N GLN A 107 10.87 -21.27 -6.64
CA GLN A 107 11.69 -21.11 -5.45
C GLN A 107 13.04 -20.47 -5.80
N PHE A 108 13.44 -19.50 -4.99
CA PHE A 108 14.73 -18.84 -5.07
C PHE A 108 15.38 -18.82 -3.70
N THR A 109 16.70 -18.98 -3.65
CA THR A 109 17.48 -18.89 -2.42
C THR A 109 18.46 -17.74 -2.55
N PHE A 110 18.45 -16.85 -1.55
CA PHE A 110 19.31 -15.66 -1.50
C PHE A 110 20.15 -15.67 -0.23
N PRO A 111 21.41 -15.19 -0.28
CA PRO A 111 22.19 -14.96 0.93
C PRO A 111 21.61 -13.80 1.73
N ILE A 112 21.66 -13.93 3.06
CA ILE A 112 21.23 -12.87 3.97
C ILE A 112 22.31 -11.79 4.02
N LYS A 113 21.92 -10.54 3.76
CA LYS A 113 22.82 -9.38 3.80
C LYS A 113 22.88 -8.78 5.22
N GLU A 114 21.73 -8.70 5.87
CA GLU A 114 21.61 -8.12 7.21
C GLU A 114 20.51 -8.83 8.01
N LYS A 115 20.73 -8.97 9.32
CA LYS A 115 19.74 -9.44 10.28
C LYS A 115 19.48 -8.33 11.28
N SER A 116 18.21 -8.01 11.54
CA SER A 116 17.83 -7.02 12.55
C SER A 116 16.56 -7.46 13.28
N SER A 117 15.96 -6.57 14.07
CA SER A 117 14.69 -6.88 14.74
C SER A 117 13.82 -5.63 14.89
N MET A 118 12.50 -5.80 14.74
CA MET A 118 11.53 -4.74 14.99
C MET A 118 10.71 -4.99 16.26
N PRO A 119 10.17 -3.94 16.90
CA PRO A 119 9.15 -4.11 17.93
C PRO A 119 7.95 -4.87 17.37
N GLY A 120 7.39 -5.81 18.14
CA GLY A 120 6.13 -6.43 17.75
C GLY A 120 4.94 -5.49 17.93
N THR A 121 3.73 -6.00 17.71
CA THR A 121 2.46 -5.23 17.69
C THR A 121 2.13 -4.48 19.00
N SER A 122 2.78 -4.80 20.12
CA SER A 122 2.54 -4.16 21.42
C SER A 122 3.84 -3.88 22.18
N ASN A 123 3.86 -2.89 23.07
CA ASN A 123 5.01 -2.62 23.96
C ASN A 123 5.41 -3.85 24.82
N LYS A 124 4.50 -4.79 25.05
CA LYS A 124 4.78 -6.05 25.76
C LYS A 124 5.14 -7.22 24.82
N SER A 125 5.04 -7.02 23.52
CA SER A 125 5.30 -8.08 22.54
C SER A 125 6.79 -8.23 22.28
N LYS A 126 7.19 -9.48 22.09
CA LYS A 126 8.58 -9.82 21.81
C LYS A 126 8.97 -9.30 20.42
N ARG A 127 10.23 -8.89 20.27
CA ARG A 127 10.75 -8.32 19.02
C ARG A 127 10.68 -9.34 17.89
N MET A 128 10.27 -8.93 16.69
CA MET A 128 10.19 -9.81 15.53
C MET A 128 11.52 -9.73 14.74
N PRO A 129 12.16 -10.87 14.43
CA PRO A 129 13.38 -10.88 13.64
C PRO A 129 13.11 -10.44 12.20
N LEU A 130 14.05 -9.67 11.65
CA LEU A 130 14.04 -9.12 10.31
C LEU A 130 15.25 -9.65 9.53
N VAL A 131 15.05 -9.98 8.27
CA VAL A 131 16.11 -10.37 7.34
C VAL A 131 16.05 -9.44 6.14
N ARG A 132 17.19 -8.85 5.80
CA ARG A 132 17.37 -8.13 4.53
C ARG A 132 18.23 -8.93 3.59
N PHE A 133 17.81 -8.99 2.33
CA PHE A 133 18.52 -9.69 1.26
C PHE A 133 18.36 -8.90 -0.04
N ASP A 134 19.25 -9.17 -0.99
CA ASP A 134 19.22 -8.56 -2.31
C ASP A 134 18.42 -9.42 -3.30
N TYR A 135 17.29 -8.90 -3.75
CA TYR A 135 16.48 -9.49 -4.81
C TYR A 135 16.82 -8.83 -6.15
N PHE A 136 17.82 -9.37 -6.85
CA PHE A 136 18.24 -8.91 -8.18
C PHE A 136 18.52 -7.39 -8.28
N GLY A 137 19.15 -6.81 -7.26
CA GLY A 137 19.48 -5.38 -7.18
C GLY A 137 18.51 -4.55 -6.35
N GLU A 138 17.40 -5.12 -5.88
CA GLU A 138 16.46 -4.49 -4.95
C GLU A 138 16.60 -5.07 -3.54
N GLU A 139 16.87 -4.21 -2.55
CA GLU A 139 16.89 -4.63 -1.15
C GLU A 139 15.47 -4.90 -0.64
N LYS A 140 15.25 -6.12 -0.13
CA LYS A 140 13.96 -6.54 0.43
C LYS A 140 14.11 -6.98 1.88
N GLU A 141 13.10 -6.67 2.67
CA GLU A 141 13.02 -6.98 4.09
C GLU A 141 11.88 -7.98 4.35
N LEU A 142 12.18 -9.03 5.11
CA LEU A 142 11.22 -10.05 5.53
C LEU A 142 11.09 -10.07 7.05
N VAL A 143 9.85 -10.16 7.52
CA VAL A 143 9.50 -10.14 8.94
C VAL A 143 9.13 -11.54 9.40
N PHE A 144 9.92 -12.12 10.28
CA PHE A 144 9.66 -13.44 10.83
C PHE A 144 8.94 -13.37 12.17
N GLY A 145 8.19 -14.43 12.51
CA GLY A 145 7.61 -14.57 13.84
C GLY A 145 8.70 -14.73 14.90
N TYR A 146 8.43 -14.28 16.13
CA TYR A 146 9.39 -14.39 17.25
C TYR A 146 9.85 -15.84 17.49
N SER A 147 8.99 -16.83 17.26
CA SER A 147 9.33 -18.25 17.40
C SER A 147 10.47 -18.70 16.48
N SER A 148 10.73 -17.97 15.41
CA SER A 148 11.79 -18.26 14.43
C SER A 148 13.11 -17.54 14.73
N THR A 149 13.24 -16.83 15.86
CA THR A 149 14.44 -16.01 16.16
C THR A 149 15.73 -16.81 16.12
N ALA A 150 15.83 -17.92 16.88
CA ALA A 150 17.02 -18.75 16.89
C ALA A 150 17.37 -19.26 15.48
N LYS A 151 16.34 -19.66 14.72
CA LYS A 151 16.51 -20.14 13.35
C LYS A 151 17.05 -19.05 12.42
N VAL A 152 16.54 -17.83 12.53
CA VAL A 152 17.01 -16.68 11.72
C VAL A 152 18.45 -16.30 12.08
N GLU A 153 18.82 -16.37 13.36
CA GLU A 153 20.18 -16.08 13.82
C GLU A 153 21.21 -17.09 13.29
N GLU A 154 20.83 -18.37 13.19
CA GLU A 154 21.71 -19.46 12.71
C GLU A 154 21.77 -19.59 11.17
N SER A 155 20.75 -19.12 10.44
CA SER A 155 20.67 -19.29 8.99
C SER A 155 21.45 -18.24 8.21
N ASP A 156 22.12 -18.65 7.14
CA ASP A 156 22.84 -17.73 6.24
C ASP A 156 22.04 -17.42 4.96
N PHE A 157 20.98 -18.19 4.71
CA PHE A 157 20.19 -18.08 3.48
C PHE A 157 18.71 -17.95 3.78
N VAL A 158 18.01 -17.30 2.85
CA VAL A 158 16.56 -17.24 2.82
C VAL A 158 16.05 -17.85 1.52
N THR A 159 15.10 -18.79 1.64
CA THR A 159 14.39 -19.39 0.52
C THR A 159 13.01 -18.72 0.41
N LEU A 160 12.70 -18.23 -0.78
CA LEU A 160 11.42 -17.60 -1.12
C LEU A 160 10.69 -18.47 -2.13
N THR A 161 9.40 -18.65 -1.90
CA THR A 161 8.47 -19.15 -2.90
C THR A 161 7.72 -17.95 -3.45
N ILE A 162 7.92 -17.64 -4.72
CA ILE A 162 7.31 -16.49 -5.39
C ILE A 162 6.47 -16.94 -6.59
N LYS A 163 5.40 -16.21 -6.88
CA LYS A 163 4.55 -16.38 -8.06
C LYS A 163 4.47 -15.10 -8.87
N LYS A 164 4.20 -15.20 -10.17
CA LYS A 164 4.04 -14.02 -11.03
C LYS A 164 2.65 -13.40 -10.85
N GLY A 165 2.61 -12.13 -10.45
CA GLY A 165 1.39 -11.33 -10.34
C GLY A 165 0.84 -10.91 -11.71
N ALA A 166 -0.42 -10.46 -11.73
CA ALA A 166 -1.12 -10.13 -12.98
C ALA A 166 -0.49 -8.97 -13.77
N PHE A 167 0.15 -8.03 -13.09
CA PHE A 167 0.84 -6.90 -13.72
C PHE A 167 2.34 -7.15 -13.89
N GLY A 168 2.79 -8.41 -13.73
CA GLY A 168 4.17 -8.82 -13.92
C GLY A 168 5.05 -8.70 -12.69
N PHE A 169 4.55 -8.14 -11.58
CA PHE A 169 5.29 -8.06 -10.32
C PHE A 169 5.21 -9.36 -9.53
N MET A 170 6.30 -9.73 -8.86
CA MET A 170 6.36 -11.00 -8.13
C MET A 170 5.62 -10.89 -6.80
N VAL A 171 4.84 -11.92 -6.49
CA VAL A 171 4.09 -12.05 -5.24
C VAL A 171 4.76 -13.11 -4.40
N LEU A 172 5.01 -12.80 -3.12
CA LEU A 172 5.58 -13.70 -2.15
C LEU A 172 4.48 -14.63 -1.59
N GLU A 173 4.64 -15.93 -1.78
CA GLU A 173 3.70 -16.94 -1.29
C GLU A 173 4.14 -17.49 0.08
N SER A 174 5.43 -17.79 0.22
CA SER A 174 6.02 -18.23 1.48
C SER A 174 7.52 -17.94 1.50
N TYR A 175 8.09 -17.90 2.70
CA TYR A 175 9.53 -17.74 2.88
C TYR A 175 10.00 -18.51 4.11
N ASN A 176 11.23 -19.00 4.06
CA ASN A 176 11.86 -19.75 5.14
C ASN A 176 13.35 -19.44 5.17
N VAL A 177 13.96 -19.57 6.34
CA VAL A 177 15.41 -19.48 6.50
C VAL A 177 16.03 -20.86 6.54
N LYS A 178 17.24 -20.97 5.96
CA LYS A 178 18.05 -22.19 5.93
C LYS A 178 19.44 -21.90 6.46
#